data_AF-A0AAV0JNY3-F1
#
_entry.id   AF-A0AAV0JNY3-F1
#
_cell.length_a   1.000
_cell.length_b   1.000
_cell.length_c   1.000
_cell.angle_alpha   90.00
_cell.angle_beta   90.00
_cell.angle_gamma   90.00
#
_symmetry.space_group_name_H-M   'P 1'
#
loop_
_entity.id
_entity.type
_entity.pdbx_description
1 polymer ?
#
loop_
_entity_poly.entity_id
_entity_poly.type
_entity_poly.pdbx_seq_one_letter_code
_entity_poly.pdbx_strand_id
1 'polypeptide(L)' 'MENTRDVAAAAKIGKLLGERLLQKGIPAVSVLLKREQKYHGKVKAIVDSVREAGVKLV' A
#
# COMPACT_ATOMS: atom_id res chain seq x y z
N MET A 1 -18.33 12.81 -7.61
CA MET A 1 -17.99 12.31 -6.26
C MET A 1 -17.65 10.83 -6.41
N GLU A 2 -16.39 10.56 -6.73
CA GLU A 2 -15.95 9.21 -7.13
C GLU A 2 -15.61 8.37 -5.89
N ASN A 3 -16.00 7.10 -5.93
CA ASN A 3 -15.97 6.18 -4.80
C ASN A 3 -14.57 6.09 -4.17
N THR A 4 -14.43 6.45 -2.89
CA THR A 4 -13.19 6.30 -2.11
C THR A 4 -12.82 4.83 -1.84
N ARG A 5 -13.68 3.90 -2.27
CA ARG A 5 -13.58 2.46 -2.00
C ARG A 5 -13.07 1.66 -3.20
N ASP A 6 -12.53 2.29 -4.23
CA ASP A 6 -12.00 1.56 -5.39
C ASP A 6 -10.53 1.15 -5.27
N VAL A 7 -10.17 0.11 -6.01
CA VAL A 7 -8.80 -0.42 -6.11
C VAL A 7 -7.85 0.66 -6.67
N ALA A 8 -8.35 1.51 -7.57
CA ALA A 8 -7.59 2.63 -8.13
C ALA A 8 -7.23 3.70 -7.06
N ALA A 9 -8.14 3.98 -6.13
CA ALA A 9 -7.86 4.89 -5.01
C ALA A 9 -6.82 4.27 -4.06
N ALA A 10 -6.92 2.97 -3.81
CA ALA A 10 -5.95 2.23 -2.99
C ALA A 10 -4.53 2.25 -3.58
N ALA A 11 -4.40 2.11 -4.91
CA ALA A 11 -3.12 2.24 -5.61
C ALA A 11 -2.53 3.66 -5.49
N LYS A 12 -3.35 4.71 -5.70
CA LYS A 12 -2.91 6.10 -5.51
C LYS A 12 -2.43 6.37 -4.08
N ILE A 13 -3.13 5.85 -3.09
CA ILE A 13 -2.73 5.96 -1.68
C ILE A 13 -1.42 5.20 -1.42
N GLY A 14 -1.27 3.98 -1.97
CA GLY A 14 -0.05 3.18 -1.83
C GLY A 14 1.18 3.88 -2.40
N LYS A 15 1.06 4.52 -3.57
CA LYS A 15 2.13 5.31 -4.18
C LYS A 15 2.53 6.51 -3.32
N LEU A 16 1.55 7.30 -2.88
CA LEU A 16 1.79 8.46 -2.00
C LEU A 16 2.41 8.04 -0.67
N LEU A 17 2.00 6.89 -0.13
CA LEU A 17 2.57 6.34 1.09
C LEU A 17 4.04 5.97 0.87
N GLY A 18 4.37 5.30 -0.23
CA GLY A 18 5.74 4.96 -0.60
C GLY A 18 6.65 6.18 -0.71
N GLU A 19 6.20 7.24 -1.39
CA GLU A 19 6.93 8.51 -1.49
C GLU A 19 7.19 9.14 -0.11
N ARG A 20 6.19 9.11 0.79
CA ARG A 20 6.35 9.61 2.16
C ARG A 20 7.26 8.74 3.02
N LEU A 21 7.26 7.43 2.82
CA LEU A 21 8.11 6.48 3.55
C LEU A 21 9.58 6.67 3.15
N LEU A 22 9.85 6.88 1.86
CA LEU A 22 11.18 7.26 1.36
C LEU A 22 11.64 8.59 1.96
N GLN A 23 10.79 9.62 1.96
CA GLN A 23 11.12 10.91 2.57
C GLN A 23 11.39 10.81 4.08
N LYS A 24 10.70 9.92 4.78
CA LYS A 24 10.92 9.66 6.21
C LYS A 24 12.07 8.69 6.50
N GLY A 25 12.70 8.12 5.47
CA GLY A 25 13.78 7.15 5.63
C GLY A 25 13.36 5.86 6.32
N ILE A 26 12.09 5.43 6.18
CA ILE A 26 11.59 4.16 6.73
C ILE A 26 11.81 3.08 5.65
N PRO A 27 12.80 2.19 5.81
CA PRO A 27 13.20 1.28 4.75
C PRO A 27 12.30 0.06 4.64
N ALA A 28 11.58 -0.30 5.72
CA ALA A 28 10.88 -1.56 5.83
C ALA A 28 9.48 -1.37 6.45
N VAL A 29 8.45 -1.91 5.79
CA VAL A 29 7.06 -1.87 6.27
C VAL A 29 6.49 -3.28 6.31
N SER A 30 5.89 -3.64 7.44
CA SER A 30 5.18 -4.91 7.59
C SER A 30 3.69 -4.74 7.34
N VAL A 31 3.12 -5.66 6.56
CA VAL A 31 1.70 -5.68 6.25
C VAL A 31 1.01 -6.63 7.20
N LEU A 32 0.45 -6.11 8.29
CA LEU A 32 -0.39 -6.91 9.18
C LEU A 32 -1.79 -7.08 8.59
N LEU A 33 -2.10 -8.28 8.14
CA LEU A 33 -3.44 -8.69 7.78
C LEU A 33 -4.12 -9.33 9.00
N LYS A 34 -5.35 -8.92 9.30
CA LYS A 34 -6.19 -9.64 10.27
C LYS A 34 -6.48 -11.05 9.74
N ARG A 35 -6.70 -12.03 10.63
CA ARG A 35 -6.94 -13.45 10.24
C ARG A 35 -8.05 -13.66 9.20
N GLU A 36 -9.01 -12.74 9.09
CA GLU A 36 -10.08 -12.77 8.07
C GLU A 36 -9.80 -11.97 6.79
N GLN A 37 -8.74 -11.16 6.76
CA GLN A 37 -8.39 -10.34 5.60
C GLN A 37 -7.55 -11.16 4.62
N LYS A 38 -8.16 -11.55 3.50
CA LYS A 38 -7.43 -12.16 2.38
C LYS A 38 -6.60 -11.10 1.66
N TYR A 39 -5.42 -11.50 1.19
CA TYR A 39 -4.64 -10.69 0.25
C TYR A 39 -5.36 -10.60 -1.10
N HIS A 40 -6.31 -9.67 -1.21
CA HIS A 40 -7.16 -9.53 -2.38
C HIS A 40 -7.62 -8.08 -2.58
N GLY A 41 -7.87 -7.72 -3.84
CA GLY A 41 -8.35 -6.40 -4.25
C GLY A 41 -7.46 -5.26 -3.75
N LYS A 42 -7.97 -4.52 -2.76
CA LYS A 42 -7.34 -3.29 -2.23
C LYS A 42 -6.01 -3.54 -1.54
N VAL A 43 -5.93 -4.61 -0.75
CA VAL A 43 -4.70 -4.96 -0.02
C VAL A 43 -3.58 -5.25 -1.02
N LYS A 44 -3.90 -6.03 -2.07
CA LYS A 44 -2.94 -6.32 -3.14
C LYS A 44 -2.48 -5.04 -3.84
N ALA A 45 -3.39 -4.14 -4.19
CA ALA A 45 -3.04 -2.89 -4.84
C ALA A 45 -2.14 -1.99 -3.96
N ILE A 46 -2.40 -1.90 -2.66
CA ILE A 46 -1.56 -1.12 -1.75
C ILE A 46 -0.15 -1.71 -1.66
N VAL A 47 -0.06 -3.03 -1.47
CA VAL A 47 1.24 -3.72 -1.33
C VAL A 47 2.05 -3.63 -2.61
N ASP A 48 1.41 -3.81 -3.76
CA ASP A 48 2.05 -3.69 -5.08
C ASP A 48 2.58 -2.26 -5.30
N SER A 49 1.77 -1.24 -5.05
CA SER A 49 2.20 0.16 -5.21
C SER A 49 3.27 0.59 -4.21
N VAL A 50 3.25 0.08 -2.97
CA VAL A 50 4.31 0.33 -1.98
C VAL A 50 5.62 -0.36 -2.39
N ARG A 51 5.52 -1.56 -2.97
CA ARG A 51 6.67 -2.30 -3.52
C ARG A 51 7.28 -1.59 -4.72
N GLU A 52 6.45 -1.12 -5.66
CA GLU A 52 6.89 -0.35 -6.82
C GLU A 52 7.57 0.97 -6.42
N ALA A 53 7.11 1.58 -5.32
CA ALA A 53 7.76 2.75 -4.74
C ALA A 53 9.11 2.45 -4.05
N GLY A 54 9.57 1.20 -4.04
CA GLY A 54 10.91 0.83 -3.55
C GLY A 54 11.00 0.63 -2.04
N VAL A 55 9.88 0.56 -1.32
CA VAL A 55 9.87 0.26 0.12
C VAL A 55 9.98 -1.25 0.31
N LYS A 56 10.89 -1.69 1.19
CA LYS A 56 11.07 -3.11 1.49
C LYS A 56 9.88 -3.61 2.31
N LEU A 57 9.25 -4.69 1.87
CA LEU A 57 8.16 -5.33 2.62
C LEU A 57 8.76 -6.51 3.40
N VAL A 58 8.47 -6.56 4.72
CA VAL A 58 8.94 -7.61 5.65
C VAL A 58 7.78 -8.24 6.40
#